data_AF-A0A372BZD0-F1
#
_entry.id   AF-A0A372BZD0-F1
#
_cell.length_a   1.000
_cell.length_b   1.000
_cell.length_c   1.000
_cell.angle_alpha   90.00
_cell.angle_beta   90.00
_cell.angle_gamma   90.00
#
_symmetry.space_group_name_H-M   'P 1'
#
loop_
_entity.id
_entity.type
_entity.pdbx_description
1 polymer ?
#
loop_
_entity_poly.entity_id
_entity_poly.type
_entity_poly.pdbx_seq_one_letter_code
_entity_poly.pdbx_strand_id
1 'polypeptide(L)'
;MTHTLRFLSLNACLFLAGMACLSIAVAQSTESVLADFYQDTGGDQWDDNSGWLDPFVDFCDWHGVSCRGSQSGQKIIDRIELPDNNLIGTLDLAALDELDLAELNLRDNRLGGTLNRAPIQIHQLDLSNNRFEGVLPALREQDIPLIVDDSPHTWRLTNNDFSGAIPANWRELKLRNLELSGNRLDGNFTVAFETIGREGPGHLGIADNEFSGTLTPDIRDAWLQLHDVDTFGGLNLCWNDWQIDDPELDTWIANRHVGGEYINCINRSRSLMAADINGSWFNPQRNGEGMTLMMIDRGVPLMYWFSFDTQGRQQWAFEVGLHHEESLQWSTLLETRGDFAAGIRFTDGQRTVRPLMGARLDRLGTNDTHFERRYWNYTFCPPLQDPEGNPFPCSVIPVSDRLDYVRLSEMAGSTCDNQSAFQQYSGAWFDPFRAGEGFIIEALPDDRAVVYWFTYKPDGSGEQAWMIGQGRFESGTQERARIEFDLYQPTGGVYGDDFDPDAIDNVDWGTLLVEFSDADTGRVYWDSNLEDYGSGDYPIVRLARPMLAECNESAS
;
A
#
# COMPACT_ATOMS: atom_id res chain seq x y z
N MET A 1 -9.61 -102.64 -17.30
CA MET A 1 -9.66 -101.35 -16.57
C MET A 1 -9.10 -100.29 -17.51
N THR A 2 -9.91 -99.76 -18.45
CA THR A 2 -10.62 -98.44 -18.36
C THR A 2 -9.65 -97.30 -18.05
N HIS A 3 -9.41 -96.24 -18.83
CA HIS A 3 -9.88 -95.67 -20.11
C HIS A 3 -8.81 -94.57 -20.46
N THR A 4 -8.23 -94.50 -21.67
CA THR A 4 -8.36 -93.42 -22.70
C THR A 4 -8.40 -91.96 -22.18
N LEU A 5 -7.83 -90.87 -22.73
CA LEU A 5 -7.34 -90.34 -24.03
C LEU A 5 -6.48 -89.08 -23.67
N ARG A 6 -5.33 -88.68 -24.25
CA ARG A 6 -4.93 -88.20 -25.61
C ARG A 6 -5.49 -86.82 -26.08
N PHE A 7 -4.54 -85.90 -26.37
CA PHE A 7 -4.56 -84.71 -27.29
C PHE A 7 -5.29 -83.42 -26.83
N LEU A 8 -4.92 -82.15 -27.13
CA LEU A 8 -4.11 -81.38 -28.10
C LEU A 8 -3.65 -80.06 -27.38
N SER A 9 -2.42 -79.50 -27.42
CA SER A 9 -1.58 -78.86 -28.47
C SER A 9 -1.88 -77.39 -28.83
N LEU A 10 -0.79 -76.61 -29.04
CA LEU A 10 -0.59 -75.27 -29.64
C LEU A 10 -0.60 -74.04 -28.69
N ASN A 11 0.55 -73.37 -28.49
CA ASN A 11 1.20 -72.32 -29.32
C ASN A 11 0.42 -70.98 -29.24
N ALA A 12 0.99 -69.78 -29.07
CA ALA A 12 2.37 -69.29 -28.96
C ALA A 12 2.31 -67.76 -28.72
N CYS A 13 3.43 -67.17 -28.22
CA CYS A 13 3.93 -65.81 -28.54
C CYS A 13 3.08 -64.56 -28.14
N LEU A 14 3.56 -63.35 -27.85
CA LEU A 14 4.85 -62.66 -27.90
C LEU A 14 4.67 -61.31 -27.12
N PHE A 15 5.73 -60.80 -26.47
CA PHE A 15 6.09 -59.37 -26.21
C PHE A 15 5.05 -58.36 -25.66
N LEU A 16 5.39 -57.73 -24.52
CA LEU A 16 5.75 -56.29 -24.47
C LEU A 16 6.33 -55.91 -23.10
N ALA A 17 7.62 -55.60 -23.10
CA ALA A 17 8.25 -54.77 -22.09
C ALA A 17 7.95 -53.32 -22.44
N GLY A 18 7.27 -52.62 -21.54
CA GLY A 18 6.93 -51.21 -21.63
C GLY A 18 6.40 -50.78 -20.27
N MET A 19 7.31 -50.46 -19.35
CA MET A 19 6.96 -49.70 -18.14
C MET A 19 6.48 -48.32 -18.60
N ALA A 20 5.17 -48.17 -18.77
CA ALA A 20 4.54 -46.87 -18.63
C ALA A 20 4.63 -46.52 -17.15
N CYS A 21 5.59 -45.65 -16.80
CA CYS A 21 5.57 -44.93 -15.55
C CYS A 21 4.39 -43.94 -15.65
N LEU A 22 3.18 -44.43 -15.42
CA LEU A 22 2.03 -43.59 -15.13
C LEU A 22 2.30 -43.00 -13.75
N SER A 23 2.84 -41.79 -13.72
CA SER A 23 2.74 -40.92 -12.56
C SER A 23 1.26 -40.63 -12.35
N ILE A 24 0.62 -41.42 -11.49
CA ILE A 24 -0.66 -41.04 -10.90
C ILE A 24 -0.30 -39.88 -9.97
N ALA A 25 -0.64 -38.65 -10.36
CA ALA A 25 -0.67 -37.54 -9.43
C ALA A 25 -1.69 -37.92 -8.34
N VAL A 26 -1.20 -38.12 -7.12
CA VAL A 26 -2.07 -38.32 -5.96
C VAL A 26 -2.63 -36.95 -5.63
N ALA A 27 -3.95 -36.79 -5.68
CA ALA A 27 -4.60 -35.57 -5.21
C ALA A 27 -4.21 -35.34 -3.74
N GLN A 28 -3.66 -34.16 -3.46
CA GLN A 28 -3.30 -33.77 -2.11
C GLN A 28 -4.56 -33.51 -1.27
N SER A 29 -4.49 -33.69 0.05
CA SER A 29 -5.60 -33.26 0.91
C SER A 29 -5.52 -31.75 1.12
N THR A 30 -6.67 -31.09 1.34
CA THR A 30 -6.72 -29.66 1.70
C THR A 30 -5.74 -29.32 2.83
N GLU A 31 -5.71 -30.15 3.88
CA GLU A 31 -4.79 -30.00 5.00
C GLU A 31 -3.31 -30.11 4.60
N SER A 32 -2.95 -30.96 3.63
CA SER A 32 -1.57 -31.05 3.17
C SER A 32 -1.17 -29.84 2.35
N VAL A 33 -2.06 -29.33 1.48
CA VAL A 33 -1.82 -28.10 0.71
C VAL A 33 -1.62 -26.91 1.64
N LEU A 34 -2.45 -26.77 2.68
CA LEU A 34 -2.29 -25.71 3.68
C LEU A 34 -1.01 -25.88 4.51
N ALA A 35 -0.63 -27.11 4.85
CA ALA A 35 0.61 -27.37 5.57
C ALA A 35 1.84 -27.02 4.72
N ASP A 36 1.82 -27.37 3.43
CA ASP A 36 2.88 -27.01 2.48
C ASP A 36 2.93 -25.48 2.32
N PHE A 37 1.79 -24.81 2.14
CA PHE A 37 1.71 -23.35 2.11
C PHE A 37 2.32 -22.71 3.37
N TYR A 38 1.96 -23.22 4.56
CA TYR A 38 2.53 -22.74 5.82
C TYR A 38 4.05 -22.91 5.85
N GLN A 39 4.58 -24.07 5.44
CA GLN A 39 6.02 -24.31 5.46
C GLN A 39 6.78 -23.48 4.41
N ASP A 40 6.28 -23.45 3.17
CA ASP A 40 6.89 -22.74 2.05
C ASP A 40 6.94 -21.23 2.25
N THR A 41 5.99 -20.70 3.03
CA THR A 41 5.90 -19.27 3.32
C THR A 41 6.43 -18.88 4.71
N GLY A 42 7.11 -19.79 5.41
CA GLY A 42 7.80 -19.52 6.67
C GLY A 42 6.87 -19.33 7.87
N GLY A 43 5.80 -20.13 7.97
CA GLY A 43 4.70 -20.06 8.96
C GLY A 43 5.11 -19.87 10.41
N ASP A 44 6.23 -20.44 10.84
CA ASP A 44 6.74 -20.28 12.20
C ASP A 44 7.25 -18.85 12.50
N GLN A 45 7.36 -17.99 11.49
CA GLN A 45 7.87 -16.61 11.58
C GLN A 45 6.81 -15.56 11.21
N TRP A 46 5.58 -15.97 10.89
CA TRP A 46 4.50 -15.03 10.67
C TRP A 46 4.19 -14.25 11.96
N ASP A 47 3.61 -13.06 11.81
CA ASP A 47 3.24 -12.23 12.96
C ASP A 47 2.04 -12.81 13.72
N ASP A 48 1.05 -13.36 12.98
CA ASP A 48 -0.06 -14.16 13.51
C ASP A 48 -0.24 -15.44 12.67
N ASN A 49 0.02 -16.58 13.31
CA ASN A 49 -0.20 -17.91 12.75
C ASN A 49 -1.20 -18.72 13.59
N SER A 50 -2.08 -18.06 14.34
CA SER A 50 -2.99 -18.70 15.28
C SER A 50 -3.83 -19.81 14.61
N GLY A 51 -3.79 -21.00 15.21
CA GLY A 51 -4.53 -22.19 14.75
C GLY A 51 -3.83 -23.03 13.68
N TRP A 52 -2.92 -22.45 12.89
CA TRP A 52 -2.25 -23.18 11.82
C TRP A 52 -1.49 -24.40 12.34
N LEU A 53 -1.63 -25.53 11.64
CA LEU A 53 -1.07 -26.84 12.00
C LEU A 53 -1.56 -27.44 13.34
N ASP A 54 -2.49 -26.80 14.06
CA ASP A 54 -3.07 -27.38 15.26
C ASP A 54 -4.11 -28.45 14.88
N PRO A 55 -3.90 -29.74 15.20
CA PRO A 55 -4.83 -30.80 14.83
C PRO A 55 -6.17 -30.73 15.59
N PHE A 56 -6.31 -29.85 16.58
CA PHE A 56 -7.53 -29.65 17.36
C PHE A 56 -8.33 -28.42 16.93
N VAL A 57 -7.78 -27.58 16.04
CA VAL A 57 -8.46 -26.39 15.50
C VAL A 57 -8.88 -26.69 14.06
N ASP A 58 -10.17 -26.52 13.76
CA ASP A 58 -10.69 -26.66 12.41
C ASP A 58 -10.05 -25.60 11.50
N PHE A 59 -9.63 -25.97 10.29
CA PHE A 59 -8.90 -25.05 9.40
C PHE A 59 -9.69 -23.79 9.05
N CYS A 60 -11.01 -23.81 9.19
CA CYS A 60 -11.86 -22.63 8.99
C CYS A 60 -11.81 -21.63 10.15
N ASP A 61 -11.22 -22.01 11.29
CA ASP A 61 -10.99 -21.16 12.45
C ASP A 61 -9.53 -20.69 12.52
N TRP A 62 -8.68 -21.04 11.55
CA TRP A 62 -7.31 -20.57 11.47
C TRP A 62 -7.25 -19.09 11.10
N HIS A 63 -6.24 -18.39 11.61
CA HIS A 63 -6.02 -16.98 11.27
C HIS A 63 -5.95 -16.81 9.75
N GLY A 64 -6.75 -15.88 9.22
CA GLY A 64 -6.80 -15.56 7.81
C GLY A 64 -7.54 -16.57 6.92
N VAL A 65 -8.09 -17.66 7.44
CA VAL A 65 -8.82 -18.66 6.63
C VAL A 65 -10.33 -18.48 6.80
N SER A 66 -11.06 -18.38 5.69
CA SER A 66 -12.52 -18.38 5.67
C SER A 66 -13.05 -19.52 4.82
N CYS A 67 -14.14 -20.15 5.26
CA CYS A 67 -14.75 -21.28 4.57
C CYS A 67 -16.20 -21.03 4.19
N ARG A 68 -16.64 -21.65 3.09
CA ARG A 68 -18.04 -21.74 2.68
C ARG A 68 -18.57 -23.17 2.89
N GLY A 69 -19.88 -23.26 3.16
CA GLY A 69 -20.58 -24.54 3.24
C GLY A 69 -20.92 -25.08 1.85
N SER A 70 -20.86 -26.40 1.68
CA SER A 70 -21.35 -27.08 0.47
C SER A 70 -22.69 -27.78 0.69
N GLN A 71 -23.39 -28.14 -0.40
CA GLN A 71 -24.65 -28.90 -0.33
C GLN A 71 -24.51 -30.28 0.34
N SER A 72 -23.30 -30.84 0.41
CA SER A 72 -23.02 -32.11 1.10
C SER A 72 -22.69 -31.92 2.59
N GLY A 73 -22.66 -30.68 3.10
CA GLY A 73 -22.24 -30.36 4.46
C GLY A 73 -20.72 -30.34 4.67
N GLN A 74 -19.95 -30.49 3.58
CA GLN A 74 -18.49 -30.35 3.60
C GLN A 74 -18.11 -28.86 3.62
N LYS A 75 -17.17 -28.48 4.49
CA LYS A 75 -16.56 -27.15 4.48
C LYS A 75 -15.51 -27.09 3.38
N ILE A 76 -15.53 -26.03 2.58
CA ILE A 76 -14.56 -25.75 1.51
C ILE A 76 -13.93 -24.40 1.84
N ILE A 77 -12.62 -24.28 1.65
CA ILE A 77 -11.94 -22.99 1.84
C ILE A 77 -12.44 -22.04 0.76
N ASP A 78 -12.89 -20.87 1.18
CA ASP A 78 -13.36 -19.80 0.31
C ASP A 78 -12.28 -18.76 0.10
N ARG A 79 -11.59 -18.38 1.19
CA ARG A 79 -10.65 -17.25 1.20
C ARG A 79 -9.44 -17.52 2.09
N ILE A 80 -8.29 -17.02 1.64
CA ILE A 80 -7.09 -16.87 2.48
C ILE A 80 -6.67 -15.40 2.45
N GLU A 81 -6.69 -14.76 3.62
CA GLU A 81 -6.37 -13.35 3.83
C GLU A 81 -5.29 -13.23 4.89
N LEU A 82 -4.04 -13.09 4.46
CA LEU A 82 -2.86 -12.94 5.31
C LEU A 82 -2.04 -11.68 4.92
N PRO A 83 -2.68 -10.50 4.79
CA PRO A 83 -1.97 -9.27 4.45
C PRO A 83 -1.04 -8.86 5.60
N ASP A 84 0.13 -8.30 5.28
CA ASP A 84 1.07 -7.75 6.28
C ASP A 84 1.33 -8.69 7.47
N ASN A 85 1.72 -9.94 7.16
CA ASN A 85 1.87 -10.99 8.16
C ASN A 85 3.26 -11.64 8.12
N ASN A 86 4.24 -10.91 7.55
CA ASN A 86 5.64 -11.33 7.46
C ASN A 86 5.87 -12.69 6.75
N LEU A 87 5.00 -13.06 5.79
CA LEU A 87 5.22 -14.24 4.94
C LEU A 87 6.49 -14.03 4.09
N ILE A 88 7.35 -15.03 4.05
CA ILE A 88 8.65 -15.01 3.34
C ILE A 88 8.78 -16.24 2.44
N GLY A 89 9.76 -16.27 1.54
CA GLY A 89 10.03 -17.45 0.71
C GLY A 89 9.48 -17.30 -0.70
N THR A 90 9.27 -18.41 -1.40
CA THR A 90 8.78 -18.42 -2.79
C THR A 90 7.45 -19.15 -2.87
N LEU A 91 6.45 -18.54 -3.48
CA LEU A 91 5.12 -19.12 -3.63
C LEU A 91 4.84 -19.45 -5.10
N ASP A 92 4.63 -20.73 -5.42
CA ASP A 92 4.02 -21.13 -6.68
C ASP A 92 2.50 -21.20 -6.49
N LEU A 93 1.76 -20.25 -7.07
CA LEU A 93 0.29 -20.22 -6.94
C LEU A 93 -0.38 -21.50 -7.46
N ALA A 94 0.26 -22.24 -8.36
CA ALA A 94 -0.29 -23.50 -8.85
C ALA A 94 -0.43 -24.55 -7.73
N ALA A 95 0.31 -24.41 -6.62
CA ALA A 95 0.15 -25.26 -5.44
C ALA A 95 -1.20 -25.06 -4.75
N LEU A 96 -1.83 -23.89 -4.91
CA LEU A 96 -3.11 -23.53 -4.31
C LEU A 96 -4.31 -23.85 -5.21
N ASP A 97 -4.09 -24.29 -6.45
CA ASP A 97 -5.15 -24.60 -7.43
C ASP A 97 -6.16 -25.64 -6.89
N GLU A 98 -5.70 -26.58 -6.06
CA GLU A 98 -6.52 -27.65 -5.46
C GLU A 98 -7.48 -27.14 -4.37
N LEU A 99 -7.32 -25.90 -3.90
CA LEU A 99 -8.14 -25.32 -2.82
C LEU A 99 -9.44 -24.68 -3.32
N ASP A 100 -9.60 -24.45 -4.63
CA ASP A 100 -10.78 -23.81 -5.22
C ASP A 100 -11.13 -22.45 -4.56
N LEU A 101 -10.08 -21.65 -4.28
CA LEU A 101 -10.20 -20.36 -3.59
C LEU A 101 -10.91 -19.33 -4.46
N ALA A 102 -11.89 -18.65 -3.88
CA ALA A 102 -12.51 -17.46 -4.50
C ALA A 102 -11.64 -16.21 -4.28
N GLU A 103 -10.97 -16.11 -3.14
CA GLU A 103 -10.17 -14.94 -2.75
C GLU A 103 -8.82 -15.34 -2.13
N LEU A 104 -7.77 -14.68 -2.60
CA LEU A 104 -6.42 -14.80 -2.05
C LEU A 104 -5.81 -13.41 -1.89
N ASN A 105 -5.62 -13.00 -0.65
CA ASN A 105 -5.00 -11.73 -0.29
C ASN A 105 -3.73 -11.98 0.53
N LEU A 106 -2.57 -11.81 -0.12
CA LEU A 106 -1.23 -11.98 0.45
C LEU A 106 -0.40 -10.70 0.33
N ARG A 107 -1.06 -9.54 0.19
CA ARG A 107 -0.36 -8.27 -0.01
C ARG A 107 0.54 -7.91 1.18
N ASP A 108 1.47 -7.00 0.95
CA ASP A 108 2.34 -6.45 2.01
C ASP A 108 3.19 -7.52 2.72
N ASN A 109 3.64 -8.54 1.97
CA ASN A 109 4.52 -9.60 2.46
C ASN A 109 5.88 -9.55 1.75
N ARG A 110 6.72 -10.57 1.94
CA ARG A 110 8.04 -10.68 1.32
C ARG A 110 8.14 -11.95 0.48
N LEU A 111 7.02 -12.37 -0.11
CA LEU A 111 6.93 -13.53 -0.98
C LEU A 111 7.57 -13.21 -2.33
N GLY A 112 8.37 -14.13 -2.85
CA GLY A 112 8.88 -14.07 -4.22
C GLY A 112 8.47 -15.29 -5.03
N GLY A 113 9.19 -15.54 -6.12
CA GLY A 113 8.89 -16.61 -7.07
C GLY A 113 8.19 -16.09 -8.32
N THR A 114 7.71 -17.01 -9.15
CA THR A 114 7.12 -16.72 -10.47
C THR A 114 5.70 -17.23 -10.56
N LEU A 115 4.87 -16.57 -11.38
CA LEU A 115 3.54 -17.07 -11.71
C LEU A 115 3.64 -18.08 -12.87
N ASN A 116 3.77 -19.37 -12.57
CA ASN A 116 3.92 -20.43 -13.58
C ASN A 116 2.64 -20.73 -14.36
N ARG A 117 1.49 -20.31 -13.82
CA ARG A 117 0.16 -20.42 -14.42
C ARG A 117 -0.70 -19.24 -13.97
N ALA A 118 -1.61 -18.81 -14.83
CA ALA A 118 -2.60 -17.81 -14.46
C ALA A 118 -3.56 -18.39 -13.42
N PRO A 119 -3.81 -17.70 -12.28
CA PRO A 119 -4.68 -18.18 -11.20
C PRO A 119 -6.16 -17.96 -11.54
N ILE A 120 -6.61 -18.57 -12.63
CA ILE A 120 -7.93 -18.31 -13.25
C ILE A 120 -9.12 -18.62 -12.33
N GLN A 121 -8.94 -19.50 -11.33
CA GLN A 121 -9.99 -19.86 -10.36
C GLN A 121 -10.18 -18.78 -9.29
N ILE A 122 -9.17 -17.94 -9.06
CA ILE A 122 -9.19 -16.92 -8.01
C ILE A 122 -9.81 -15.64 -8.57
N HIS A 123 -11.02 -15.32 -8.13
CA HIS A 123 -11.73 -14.11 -8.54
C HIS A 123 -11.13 -12.85 -7.95
N GLN A 124 -10.73 -12.88 -6.68
CA GLN A 124 -10.10 -11.75 -5.98
C GLN A 124 -8.67 -12.13 -5.62
N LEU A 125 -7.70 -11.57 -6.34
CA LEU A 125 -6.28 -11.82 -6.11
C LEU A 125 -5.60 -10.51 -5.74
N ASP A 126 -4.96 -10.47 -4.58
CA ASP A 126 -4.09 -9.38 -4.17
C ASP A 126 -2.73 -9.92 -3.73
N LEU A 127 -1.72 -9.73 -4.57
CA LEU A 127 -0.30 -10.02 -4.31
C LEU A 127 0.53 -8.75 -4.22
N SER A 128 -0.12 -7.59 -4.03
CA SER A 128 0.55 -6.30 -4.07
C SER A 128 1.68 -6.20 -3.04
N ASN A 129 2.73 -5.44 -3.33
CA ASN A 129 3.85 -5.20 -2.40
C ASN A 129 4.52 -6.50 -1.94
N ASN A 130 4.96 -7.30 -2.91
CA ASN A 130 5.73 -8.51 -2.69
C ASN A 130 7.00 -8.44 -3.56
N ARG A 131 7.63 -9.58 -3.84
CA ARG A 131 8.86 -9.72 -4.64
C ARG A 131 8.67 -10.76 -5.75
N PHE A 132 7.44 -10.93 -6.26
CA PHE A 132 7.18 -11.83 -7.37
C PHE A 132 7.88 -11.29 -8.62
N GLU A 133 8.48 -12.18 -9.41
CA GLU A 133 9.29 -11.80 -10.57
C GLU A 133 8.92 -12.65 -11.81
N GLY A 134 9.61 -12.37 -12.91
CA GLY A 134 9.42 -13.08 -14.17
C GLY A 134 8.25 -12.54 -14.99
N VAL A 135 7.80 -13.32 -15.97
CA VAL A 135 6.75 -12.90 -16.91
C VAL A 135 5.36 -13.29 -16.41
N LEU A 136 4.36 -12.50 -16.79
CA LEU A 136 2.95 -12.87 -16.58
C LEU A 136 2.58 -14.11 -17.42
N PRO A 137 1.94 -15.15 -16.85
CA PRO A 137 1.68 -16.40 -17.55
C PRO A 137 0.53 -16.26 -18.54
N ALA A 138 0.75 -16.70 -19.78
CA ALA A 138 -0.33 -16.84 -20.76
C ALA A 138 -1.34 -17.91 -20.32
N LEU A 139 -2.61 -17.73 -20.70
CA LEU A 139 -3.63 -18.76 -20.48
C LEU A 139 -3.32 -20.01 -21.33
N ARG A 140 -3.58 -21.20 -20.77
CA ARG A 140 -3.48 -22.45 -21.53
C ARG A 140 -4.80 -22.71 -22.26
N GLU A 141 -4.77 -23.41 -23.39
CA GLU A 141 -6.01 -23.72 -24.13
C GLU A 141 -7.07 -24.44 -23.29
N GLN A 142 -6.64 -25.25 -22.32
CA GLN A 142 -7.53 -25.98 -21.41
C GLN A 142 -8.17 -25.11 -20.33
N ASP A 143 -7.65 -23.90 -20.11
CA ASP A 143 -8.08 -22.96 -19.08
C ASP A 143 -9.25 -22.08 -19.56
N ILE A 144 -9.33 -21.86 -20.88
CA ILE A 144 -10.34 -21.01 -21.53
C ILE A 144 -11.80 -21.53 -21.33
N PRO A 145 -12.09 -22.84 -21.40
CA PRO A 145 -13.44 -23.38 -21.17
C PRO A 145 -13.89 -23.40 -19.71
N LEU A 146 -13.01 -23.11 -18.74
CA LEU A 146 -13.32 -23.07 -17.31
C LEU A 146 -13.83 -21.70 -16.85
N ILE A 147 -13.69 -20.66 -17.68
CA ILE A 147 -14.25 -19.32 -17.45
C ILE A 147 -15.76 -19.38 -17.78
N VAL A 148 -16.52 -20.14 -16.98
CA VAL A 148 -17.96 -20.38 -17.13
C VAL A 148 -18.78 -19.46 -16.21
N ASP A 149 -18.12 -18.82 -15.24
CA ASP A 149 -18.72 -17.88 -14.32
C ASP A 149 -18.52 -16.44 -14.82
N ASP A 150 -19.61 -15.69 -14.99
CA ASP A 150 -19.61 -14.26 -15.35
C ASP A 150 -19.16 -13.37 -14.17
N SER A 151 -18.74 -13.95 -13.03
CA SER A 151 -18.22 -13.22 -11.87
C SER A 151 -16.93 -12.46 -12.19
N PRO A 152 -16.89 -11.13 -12.06
CA PRO A 152 -15.76 -10.32 -12.48
C PRO A 152 -14.51 -10.53 -11.62
N HIS A 153 -13.40 -10.90 -12.25
CA HIS A 153 -12.10 -10.98 -11.59
C HIS A 153 -11.52 -9.60 -11.27
N THR A 154 -10.86 -9.50 -10.12
CA THR A 154 -10.10 -8.33 -9.66
C THR A 154 -8.72 -8.79 -9.25
N TRP A 155 -7.71 -8.43 -10.03
CA TRP A 155 -6.32 -8.82 -9.81
C TRP A 155 -5.45 -7.60 -9.52
N ARG A 156 -4.82 -7.61 -8.36
CA ARG A 156 -3.87 -6.59 -7.91
C ARG A 156 -2.51 -7.25 -7.72
N LEU A 157 -1.56 -6.84 -8.57
CA LEU A 157 -0.18 -7.32 -8.59
C LEU A 157 0.79 -6.14 -8.46
N THR A 158 0.35 -5.04 -7.82
CA THR A 158 1.09 -3.79 -7.70
C THR A 158 2.44 -4.02 -7.01
N ASN A 159 3.48 -3.27 -7.39
CA ASN A 159 4.77 -3.27 -6.68
C ASN A 159 5.35 -4.68 -6.51
N ASN A 160 5.60 -5.31 -7.65
CA ASN A 160 6.37 -6.54 -7.77
C ASN A 160 7.45 -6.33 -8.84
N ASP A 161 8.18 -7.38 -9.18
CA ASP A 161 9.24 -7.37 -10.19
C ASP A 161 8.81 -8.09 -11.49
N PHE A 162 7.50 -8.09 -11.82
CA PHE A 162 7.02 -8.69 -13.06
C PHE A 162 7.56 -7.94 -14.28
N SER A 163 7.86 -8.66 -15.36
CA SER A 163 8.50 -8.13 -16.56
C SER A 163 7.91 -8.67 -17.85
N GLY A 164 8.26 -8.04 -18.97
CA GLY A 164 7.76 -8.40 -20.30
C GLY A 164 6.31 -7.98 -20.52
N ALA A 165 5.70 -8.50 -21.58
CA ALA A 165 4.37 -8.06 -22.01
C ALA A 165 3.22 -8.75 -21.26
N ILE A 166 2.09 -8.02 -21.14
CA ILE A 166 0.81 -8.61 -20.74
C ILE A 166 0.40 -9.66 -21.81
N PRO A 167 0.05 -10.90 -21.43
CA PRO A 167 -0.32 -11.92 -22.40
C PRO A 167 -1.61 -11.58 -23.14
N ALA A 168 -1.58 -11.61 -24.48
CA ALA A 168 -2.73 -11.22 -25.31
C ALA A 168 -4.01 -12.04 -25.05
N ASN A 169 -3.88 -13.28 -24.57
CA ASN A 169 -5.03 -14.12 -24.24
C ASN A 169 -5.63 -13.84 -22.86
N TRP A 170 -5.11 -12.89 -22.08
CA TRP A 170 -5.76 -12.41 -20.85
C TRP A 170 -7.10 -11.70 -21.11
N ARG A 171 -7.34 -11.22 -22.34
CA ARG A 171 -8.67 -10.74 -22.76
C ARG A 171 -9.80 -11.76 -22.56
N GLU A 172 -9.48 -13.05 -22.51
CA GLU A 172 -10.46 -14.11 -22.28
C GLU A 172 -10.88 -14.18 -20.79
N LEU A 173 -10.08 -13.62 -19.87
CA LEU A 173 -10.41 -13.53 -18.43
C LEU A 173 -11.51 -12.52 -18.12
N LYS A 174 -11.73 -11.53 -19.01
CA LYS A 174 -12.70 -10.44 -18.81
C LYS A 174 -12.55 -9.76 -17.43
N LEU A 175 -11.32 -9.40 -17.05
CA LEU A 175 -11.03 -8.79 -15.74
C LEU A 175 -11.83 -7.50 -15.56
N ARG A 176 -12.43 -7.27 -14.39
CA ARG A 176 -13.07 -5.98 -14.07
C ARG A 176 -12.06 -4.98 -13.57
N ASN A 177 -11.18 -5.38 -12.66
CA ASN A 177 -10.13 -4.50 -12.14
C ASN A 177 -8.77 -5.19 -12.30
N LEU A 178 -7.86 -4.52 -12.99
CA LEU A 178 -6.48 -4.96 -13.14
C LEU A 178 -5.55 -3.85 -12.66
N GLU A 179 -4.77 -4.15 -11.64
CA GLU A 179 -3.77 -3.23 -11.10
C GLU A 179 -2.39 -3.88 -11.18
N LEU A 180 -1.56 -3.38 -12.08
CA LEU A 180 -0.21 -3.83 -12.39
C LEU A 180 0.84 -2.74 -12.13
N SER A 181 0.46 -1.63 -11.49
CA SER A 181 1.38 -0.50 -11.32
C SER A 181 2.64 -0.87 -10.52
N GLY A 182 3.77 -0.23 -10.82
CA GLY A 182 5.03 -0.47 -10.11
C GLY A 182 5.63 -1.84 -10.42
N ASN A 183 5.69 -2.20 -11.70
CA ASN A 183 6.37 -3.40 -12.19
C ASN A 183 7.36 -3.00 -13.29
N ARG A 184 7.89 -3.97 -14.04
CA ARG A 184 8.80 -3.78 -15.19
C ARG A 184 8.14 -4.30 -16.48
N LEU A 185 6.82 -4.16 -16.59
CA LEU A 185 6.05 -4.66 -17.73
C LEU A 185 6.24 -3.76 -18.94
N ASP A 186 6.26 -4.36 -20.12
CA ASP A 186 6.51 -3.70 -21.39
C ASP A 186 5.49 -4.11 -22.47
N GLY A 187 5.76 -3.74 -23.73
CA GLY A 187 5.03 -4.23 -24.88
C GLY A 187 3.85 -3.34 -25.29
N ASN A 188 2.87 -3.94 -25.97
CA ASN A 188 1.78 -3.20 -26.59
C ASN A 188 0.66 -2.92 -25.59
N PHE A 189 0.45 -1.64 -25.26
CA PHE A 189 -0.61 -1.20 -24.35
C PHE A 189 -2.01 -1.60 -24.82
N THR A 190 -2.27 -1.79 -26.13
CA THR A 190 -3.60 -2.18 -26.64
C THR A 190 -4.06 -3.46 -25.96
N VAL A 191 -3.13 -4.36 -25.68
CA VAL A 191 -3.40 -5.61 -24.94
C VAL A 191 -3.89 -5.34 -23.52
N ALA A 192 -3.35 -4.32 -22.84
CA ALA A 192 -3.79 -3.94 -21.49
C ALA A 192 -5.26 -3.48 -21.51
N PHE A 193 -5.65 -2.66 -22.49
CA PHE A 193 -7.03 -2.20 -22.66
C PHE A 193 -7.99 -3.33 -23.07
N GLU A 194 -7.54 -4.25 -23.94
CA GLU A 194 -8.34 -5.41 -24.36
C GLU A 194 -8.53 -6.45 -23.24
N THR A 195 -7.71 -6.40 -22.19
CA THR A 195 -7.79 -7.33 -21.05
C THR A 195 -8.96 -7.03 -20.12
N ILE A 196 -9.42 -5.77 -20.06
CA ILE A 196 -10.55 -5.37 -19.23
C ILE A 196 -11.87 -5.80 -19.88
N GLY A 197 -12.72 -6.48 -19.11
CA GLY A 197 -13.96 -7.11 -19.52
C GLY A 197 -15.20 -6.20 -19.53
N ARG A 198 -16.25 -6.65 -20.22
CA ARG A 198 -17.44 -5.88 -20.62
C ARG A 198 -18.43 -5.52 -19.50
N GLU A 199 -18.32 -6.10 -18.31
CA GLU A 199 -19.38 -6.05 -17.29
C GLU A 199 -19.11 -5.03 -16.18
N GLY A 200 -19.64 -3.82 -16.37
CA GLY A 200 -19.67 -2.76 -15.35
C GLY A 200 -18.44 -1.83 -15.34
N PRO A 201 -18.35 -0.89 -14.38
CA PRO A 201 -17.18 -0.03 -14.22
C PRO A 201 -15.97 -0.90 -13.89
N GLY A 202 -14.96 -0.86 -14.75
CA GLY A 202 -13.66 -1.48 -14.53
C GLY A 202 -12.58 -0.48 -14.11
N HIS A 203 -11.40 -0.97 -13.78
CA HIS A 203 -10.20 -0.17 -13.48
C HIS A 203 -8.98 -0.80 -14.16
N LEU A 204 -8.16 0.03 -14.80
CA LEU A 204 -6.87 -0.37 -15.35
C LEU A 204 -5.78 0.54 -14.77
N GLY A 205 -4.97 -0.02 -13.88
CA GLY A 205 -3.75 0.62 -13.40
C GLY A 205 -2.53 -0.10 -13.94
N ILE A 206 -1.72 0.60 -14.73
CA ILE A 206 -0.44 0.12 -15.28
C ILE A 206 0.67 1.15 -15.07
N ALA A 207 0.48 2.08 -14.13
CA ALA A 207 1.42 3.15 -13.91
C ALA A 207 2.80 2.63 -13.47
N ASP A 208 3.85 3.38 -13.71
CA ASP A 208 5.20 3.02 -13.24
C ASP A 208 5.63 1.64 -13.77
N ASN A 209 5.69 1.54 -15.10
CA ASN A 209 6.11 0.37 -15.87
C ASN A 209 6.97 0.84 -17.06
N GLU A 210 7.30 -0.05 -17.98
CA GLU A 210 8.14 0.20 -19.16
C GLU A 210 7.31 0.23 -20.47
N PHE A 211 6.00 0.49 -20.39
CA PHE A 211 5.17 0.62 -21.59
C PHE A 211 5.60 1.83 -22.41
N SER A 212 5.65 1.67 -23.73
CA SER A 212 6.05 2.74 -24.64
C SER A 212 5.30 2.70 -25.97
N GLY A 213 5.35 3.82 -26.71
CA GLY A 213 4.78 3.96 -28.05
C GLY A 213 3.56 4.87 -28.13
N THR A 214 2.94 4.93 -29.30
CA THR A 214 1.83 5.85 -29.58
C THR A 214 0.48 5.21 -29.28
N LEU A 215 -0.34 5.87 -28.47
CA LEU A 215 -1.74 5.50 -28.31
C LEU A 215 -2.56 5.90 -29.53
N THR A 216 -3.28 4.95 -30.11
CA THR A 216 -4.13 5.17 -31.27
C THR A 216 -5.62 5.20 -30.89
N PRO A 217 -6.48 5.90 -31.66
CA PRO A 217 -7.92 5.96 -31.41
C PRO A 217 -8.62 4.60 -31.36
N ASP A 218 -8.02 3.55 -31.94
CA ASP A 218 -8.53 2.18 -31.89
C ASP A 218 -8.74 1.69 -30.44
N ILE A 219 -7.99 2.21 -29.47
CA ILE A 219 -8.19 1.94 -28.03
C ILE A 219 -9.58 2.37 -27.59
N ARG A 220 -9.92 3.62 -27.91
CA ARG A 220 -11.22 4.21 -27.56
C ARG A 220 -12.32 3.42 -28.25
N ASP A 221 -12.12 3.03 -29.50
CA ASP A 221 -13.13 2.30 -30.25
C ASP A 221 -13.31 0.87 -29.72
N ALA A 222 -12.22 0.15 -29.42
CA ALA A 222 -12.27 -1.13 -28.73
C ALA A 222 -12.97 -0.98 -27.37
N TRP A 223 -12.62 0.05 -26.61
CA TRP A 223 -13.23 0.35 -25.32
C TRP A 223 -14.75 0.58 -25.41
N LEU A 224 -15.17 1.48 -26.30
CA LEU A 224 -16.58 1.87 -26.49
C LEU A 224 -17.42 0.72 -27.07
N GLN A 225 -16.82 -0.22 -27.80
CA GLN A 225 -17.49 -1.44 -28.24
C GLN A 225 -17.74 -2.43 -27.10
N LEU A 226 -16.99 -2.31 -25.99
CA LEU A 226 -16.97 -3.28 -24.91
C LEU A 226 -17.72 -2.81 -23.65
N HIS A 227 -17.96 -1.50 -23.44
CA HIS A 227 -18.49 -0.96 -22.18
C HIS A 227 -19.64 0.03 -22.38
N ASP A 228 -20.71 -0.07 -21.56
CA ASP A 228 -21.80 0.91 -21.56
C ASP A 228 -21.34 2.22 -20.92
N VAL A 229 -21.64 3.31 -21.59
CA VAL A 229 -20.99 4.61 -21.41
C VAL A 229 -21.47 5.23 -20.09
N ASP A 230 -20.54 5.70 -19.25
CA ASP A 230 -20.72 6.60 -18.08
C ASP A 230 -20.55 6.02 -16.66
N THR A 231 -20.26 4.72 -16.48
CA THR A 231 -19.76 4.23 -15.17
C THR A 231 -18.39 3.61 -15.36
N PHE A 232 -17.33 4.33 -14.99
CA PHE A 232 -15.97 3.81 -15.05
C PHE A 232 -15.23 3.99 -13.73
N GLY A 233 -14.39 2.99 -13.40
CA GLY A 233 -13.62 2.90 -12.17
C GLY A 233 -12.17 3.41 -12.26
N GLY A 234 -11.69 3.80 -13.45
CA GLY A 234 -10.46 4.60 -13.57
C GLY A 234 -9.35 4.05 -14.45
N LEU A 235 -8.60 4.95 -15.11
CA LEU A 235 -7.35 4.64 -15.83
C LEU A 235 -6.18 5.26 -15.05
N ASN A 236 -5.17 4.49 -14.73
CA ASN A 236 -3.90 5.03 -14.25
C ASN A 236 -2.77 4.54 -15.17
N LEU A 237 -2.33 5.43 -16.06
CA LEU A 237 -1.37 5.11 -17.13
C LEU A 237 -0.01 5.81 -16.91
N CYS A 238 0.16 6.43 -15.75
CA CYS A 238 1.27 7.32 -15.45
C CYS A 238 2.65 6.70 -15.49
N TRP A 239 3.68 7.53 -15.60
CA TRP A 239 5.07 7.07 -15.47
C TRP A 239 5.41 5.92 -16.43
N ASN A 240 5.00 6.09 -17.69
CA ASN A 240 5.33 5.23 -18.82
C ASN A 240 5.73 6.15 -20.00
N ASP A 241 6.39 5.63 -21.04
CA ASP A 241 6.92 6.42 -22.18
C ASP A 241 6.00 6.39 -23.42
N TRP A 242 4.78 6.88 -23.26
CA TRP A 242 3.74 6.84 -24.29
C TRP A 242 3.41 8.23 -24.83
N GLN A 243 2.97 8.27 -26.08
CA GLN A 243 2.60 9.50 -26.80
C GLN A 243 1.14 9.44 -27.22
N ILE A 244 0.43 10.57 -27.08
CA ILE A 244 -0.94 10.72 -27.56
C ILE A 244 -0.95 11.77 -28.67
N ASP A 245 -1.11 11.30 -29.90
CA ASP A 245 -1.11 12.18 -31.08
C ASP A 245 -2.53 12.64 -31.47
N ASP A 246 -3.58 12.02 -30.89
CA ASP A 246 -4.98 12.30 -31.19
C ASP A 246 -5.66 13.10 -30.05
N PRO A 247 -6.13 14.34 -30.31
CA PRO A 247 -6.74 15.19 -29.28
C PRO A 247 -8.06 14.66 -28.68
N GLU A 248 -8.82 13.86 -29.44
CA GLU A 248 -10.07 13.28 -28.93
C GLU A 248 -9.78 12.15 -27.95
N LEU A 249 -8.80 11.30 -28.28
CA LEU A 249 -8.29 10.27 -27.38
C LEU A 249 -7.67 10.88 -26.13
N ASP A 250 -6.89 11.94 -26.28
CA ASP A 250 -6.29 12.70 -25.18
C ASP A 250 -7.35 13.17 -24.17
N THR A 251 -8.39 13.83 -24.68
CA THR A 251 -9.55 14.26 -23.88
C THR A 251 -10.29 13.07 -23.26
N TRP A 252 -10.43 11.97 -24.00
CA TRP A 252 -11.11 10.76 -23.54
C TRP A 252 -10.39 10.09 -22.36
N ILE A 253 -9.05 10.03 -22.41
CA ILE A 253 -8.18 9.55 -21.33
C ILE A 253 -8.24 10.52 -20.16
N ALA A 254 -8.11 11.83 -20.39
CA ALA A 254 -8.16 12.84 -19.35
C ALA A 254 -9.43 12.72 -18.48
N ASN A 255 -10.57 12.51 -19.12
CA ASN A 255 -11.87 12.36 -18.44
C ASN A 255 -12.04 11.03 -17.67
N ARG A 256 -11.15 10.05 -17.87
CA ARG A 256 -11.20 8.72 -17.25
C ARG A 256 -10.00 8.44 -16.35
N HIS A 257 -9.02 9.32 -16.35
CA HIS A 257 -7.83 9.15 -15.56
C HIS A 257 -8.16 9.32 -14.07
N VAL A 258 -7.69 8.39 -13.25
CA VAL A 258 -7.74 8.51 -11.78
C VAL A 258 -6.43 9.10 -11.29
N GLY A 259 -6.49 10.04 -10.34
CA GLY A 259 -5.28 10.72 -9.85
C GLY A 259 -5.10 12.15 -10.35
N GLY A 260 -6.18 12.88 -10.63
CA GLY A 260 -6.11 14.25 -11.14
C GLY A 260 -5.64 14.33 -12.60
N GLU A 261 -5.07 15.48 -12.99
CA GLU A 261 -4.66 15.72 -14.38
C GLU A 261 -3.49 14.80 -14.78
N TYR A 262 -3.76 13.80 -15.63
CA TYR A 262 -2.76 12.83 -16.10
C TYR A 262 -1.53 13.46 -16.77
N ILE A 263 -1.67 14.68 -17.33
CA ILE A 263 -0.54 15.43 -17.89
C ILE A 263 0.60 15.63 -16.87
N ASN A 264 0.25 15.65 -15.58
CA ASN A 264 1.20 15.81 -14.48
C ASN A 264 2.12 14.60 -14.28
N CYS A 265 1.85 13.45 -14.90
CA CYS A 265 2.68 12.25 -14.76
C CYS A 265 3.26 11.73 -16.07
N ILE A 266 2.70 12.09 -17.24
CA ILE A 266 3.19 11.59 -18.55
C ILE A 266 4.27 12.46 -19.17
N ASN A 267 4.35 13.74 -18.79
CA ASN A 267 5.30 14.72 -19.35
C ASN A 267 6.30 15.23 -18.30
N ARG A 268 6.47 14.47 -17.22
CA ARG A 268 7.40 14.81 -16.14
C ARG A 268 8.49 13.75 -16.03
N SER A 269 9.64 14.17 -15.54
CA SER A 269 10.75 13.30 -15.17
C SER A 269 10.84 13.21 -13.66
N ARG A 270 11.20 12.03 -13.15
CA ARG A 270 11.47 11.84 -11.72
C ARG A 270 12.95 11.95 -11.42
N SER A 271 13.27 12.07 -10.14
CA SER A 271 14.63 12.08 -9.60
C SER A 271 14.77 10.99 -8.56
N LEU A 272 16.00 10.53 -8.36
CA LEU A 272 16.33 9.50 -7.37
C LEU A 272 15.92 9.91 -5.94
N MET A 273 15.42 8.94 -5.18
CA MET A 273 15.19 9.07 -3.75
C MET A 273 16.50 8.96 -2.97
N ALA A 274 16.76 9.94 -2.10
CA ALA A 274 17.96 10.01 -1.27
C ALA A 274 17.66 10.70 0.07
N ALA A 275 18.63 10.73 0.98
CA ALA A 275 18.48 11.30 2.33
C ALA A 275 18.03 12.77 2.34
N ASP A 276 18.30 13.51 1.26
CA ASP A 276 17.89 14.90 1.10
C ASP A 276 16.38 15.10 0.92
N ILE A 277 15.59 14.02 0.76
CA ILE A 277 14.12 14.10 0.84
C ILE A 277 13.63 14.42 2.26
N ASN A 278 14.48 14.19 3.28
CA ASN A 278 14.15 14.42 4.69
C ASN A 278 13.75 15.87 4.95
N GLY A 279 12.56 16.05 5.50
CA GLY A 279 12.00 17.33 5.87
C GLY A 279 10.49 17.35 5.69
N SER A 280 9.94 18.55 5.75
CA SER A 280 8.52 18.80 5.61
C SER A 280 8.19 19.36 4.24
N TRP A 281 7.01 18.99 3.75
CA TRP A 281 6.52 19.27 2.40
C TRP A 281 5.07 19.70 2.48
N PHE A 282 4.66 20.63 1.62
CA PHE A 282 3.30 21.14 1.61
C PHE A 282 2.85 21.53 0.22
N ASN A 283 1.54 21.58 0.01
CA ASN A 283 0.97 22.14 -1.20
C ASN A 283 0.70 23.65 -1.00
N PRO A 284 1.28 24.55 -1.82
CA PRO A 284 1.08 26.00 -1.66
C PRO A 284 -0.36 26.50 -1.81
N GLN A 285 -1.24 25.72 -2.44
CA GLN A 285 -2.66 26.04 -2.57
C GLN A 285 -3.51 25.46 -1.41
N ARG A 286 -2.88 24.68 -0.52
CA ARG A 286 -3.54 24.02 0.61
C ARG A 286 -2.77 24.25 1.91
N ASN A 287 -2.62 25.52 2.29
CA ASN A 287 -1.95 25.91 3.55
C ASN A 287 -2.61 25.24 4.76
N GLY A 288 -1.81 24.75 5.71
CA GLY A 288 -2.33 24.02 6.88
C GLY A 288 -2.44 22.51 6.66
N GLU A 289 -2.36 22.02 5.42
CA GLU A 289 -2.09 20.62 5.10
C GLU A 289 -0.60 20.40 4.80
N GLY A 290 -0.10 19.19 5.02
CA GLY A 290 1.28 18.88 4.71
C GLY A 290 1.69 17.46 5.08
N MET A 291 2.98 17.21 4.95
CA MET A 291 3.60 16.00 5.46
C MET A 291 5.01 16.30 5.97
N THR A 292 5.47 15.47 6.89
CA THR A 292 6.90 15.33 7.21
C THR A 292 7.35 13.93 6.81
N LEU A 293 8.52 13.88 6.17
CA LEU A 293 9.13 12.68 5.62
C LEU A 293 10.48 12.45 6.26
N MET A 294 10.71 11.20 6.65
CA MET A 294 11.95 10.76 7.26
C MET A 294 12.35 9.40 6.71
N MET A 295 13.40 9.36 5.92
CA MET A 295 14.12 8.13 5.61
C MET A 295 14.82 7.68 6.88
N ILE A 296 14.41 6.56 7.46
CA ILE A 296 15.04 5.95 8.64
C ILE A 296 16.05 4.88 8.21
N ASP A 297 16.68 4.20 9.17
CA ASP A 297 17.69 3.16 8.90
C ASP A 297 17.25 2.16 7.82
N ARG A 298 18.20 1.79 6.96
CA ARG A 298 18.00 0.93 5.77
C ARG A 298 17.11 1.55 4.68
N GLY A 299 16.88 2.86 4.72
CA GLY A 299 16.15 3.59 3.68
C GLY A 299 14.64 3.36 3.72
N VAL A 300 14.08 2.98 4.88
CA VAL A 300 12.63 2.86 5.04
C VAL A 300 12.04 4.28 5.20
N PRO A 301 11.04 4.69 4.42
CA PRO A 301 10.42 6.00 4.56
C PRO A 301 9.35 5.99 5.66
N LEU A 302 9.48 6.84 6.67
CA LEU A 302 8.43 7.16 7.63
C LEU A 302 7.75 8.46 7.21
N MET A 303 6.43 8.44 7.10
CA MET A 303 5.64 9.64 6.80
C MET A 303 4.68 9.94 7.94
N TYR A 304 4.55 11.23 8.27
CA TYR A 304 3.38 11.77 8.94
C TYR A 304 2.71 12.74 7.99
N TRP A 305 1.53 12.39 7.52
CA TRP A 305 0.68 13.25 6.72
C TRP A 305 -0.39 13.86 7.61
N PHE A 306 -0.69 15.14 7.42
CA PHE A 306 -1.68 15.85 8.22
C PHE A 306 -2.50 16.81 7.36
N SER A 307 -3.79 16.86 7.66
CA SER A 307 -4.81 17.59 6.90
C SER A 307 -6.07 17.72 7.76
N PHE A 308 -7.18 18.09 7.15
CA PHE A 308 -8.49 18.13 7.78
C PHE A 308 -9.33 16.97 7.25
N ASP A 309 -10.37 16.57 7.98
CA ASP A 309 -11.41 15.69 7.46
C ASP A 309 -12.55 16.48 6.78
N THR A 310 -13.55 15.79 6.25
CA THR A 310 -14.71 16.41 5.58
C THR A 310 -15.62 17.20 6.52
N GLN A 311 -15.41 17.09 7.85
CA GLN A 311 -16.11 17.87 8.87
C GLN A 311 -15.26 19.04 9.39
N GLY A 312 -14.08 19.26 8.80
CA GLY A 312 -13.13 20.30 9.17
C GLY A 312 -12.38 20.03 10.46
N ARG A 313 -12.34 18.78 10.91
CA ARG A 313 -11.55 18.37 12.08
C ARG A 313 -10.13 18.07 11.66
N GLN A 314 -9.20 18.36 12.56
CA GLN A 314 -7.82 17.98 12.40
C GLN A 314 -7.69 16.44 12.27
N GLN A 315 -7.05 15.97 11.19
CA GLN A 315 -6.68 14.58 10.94
C GLN A 315 -5.19 14.45 10.61
N TRP A 316 -4.52 13.48 11.22
CA TRP A 316 -3.17 13.08 10.87
C TRP A 316 -3.07 11.55 10.77
N ALA A 317 -2.22 11.08 9.86
CA ALA A 317 -1.95 9.69 9.64
C ALA A 317 -0.46 9.44 9.43
N PHE A 318 -0.02 8.23 9.75
CA PHE A 318 1.38 7.87 9.68
C PHE A 318 1.52 6.41 9.29
N GLU A 319 2.63 6.06 8.66
CA GLU A 319 3.12 4.69 8.53
C GLU A 319 4.55 4.68 7.99
N VAL A 320 5.26 3.57 8.18
CA VAL A 320 6.44 3.25 7.37
C VAL A 320 6.04 2.77 5.98
N GLY A 321 6.84 3.07 4.98
CA GLY A 321 6.55 2.74 3.59
C GLY A 321 7.61 1.86 2.97
N LEU A 322 7.49 1.75 1.65
CA LEU A 322 8.42 1.08 0.77
C LEU A 322 9.19 2.13 -0.04
N HIS A 323 10.50 1.93 -0.13
CA HIS A 323 11.39 2.76 -0.92
C HIS A 323 11.65 2.09 -2.27
N HIS A 324 11.40 2.83 -3.34
CA HIS A 324 11.78 2.52 -4.70
C HIS A 324 12.77 3.59 -5.20
N GLU A 325 13.44 3.32 -6.32
CA GLU A 325 14.52 4.18 -6.82
C GLU A 325 14.13 5.66 -6.98
N GLU A 326 12.91 5.95 -7.43
CA GLU A 326 12.42 7.31 -7.70
C GLU A 326 11.11 7.67 -6.96
N SER A 327 10.62 6.76 -6.11
CA SER A 327 9.33 6.93 -5.43
C SER A 327 9.28 6.28 -4.05
N LEU A 328 8.39 6.78 -3.20
CA LEU A 328 8.05 6.22 -1.90
C LEU A 328 6.60 5.81 -1.90
N GLN A 329 6.26 4.69 -1.25
CA GLN A 329 4.90 4.15 -1.27
C GLN A 329 4.44 3.68 0.10
N TRP A 330 3.17 3.91 0.38
CA TRP A 330 2.49 3.41 1.58
C TRP A 330 1.23 2.69 1.16
N SER A 331 1.12 1.41 1.52
CA SER A 331 -0.06 0.60 1.24
C SER A 331 -1.27 1.14 1.98
N THR A 332 -1.07 1.57 3.23
CA THR A 332 -2.08 2.19 4.06
C THR A 332 -1.40 3.05 5.13
N LEU A 333 -1.80 4.31 5.26
CA LEU A 333 -1.52 5.16 6.39
C LEU A 333 -2.58 4.95 7.46
N LEU A 334 -2.16 4.97 8.72
CA LEU A 334 -3.03 4.72 9.85
C LEU A 334 -3.43 6.02 10.54
N GLU A 335 -4.72 6.18 10.79
CA GLU A 335 -5.27 7.20 11.69
C GLU A 335 -5.49 6.62 13.09
N THR A 336 -5.48 7.48 14.10
CA THR A 336 -5.66 7.08 15.50
C THR A 336 -6.74 7.86 16.22
N ARG A 337 -7.26 7.30 17.31
CA ARG A 337 -8.16 7.98 18.25
C ARG A 337 -7.68 7.78 19.67
N GLY A 338 -7.64 8.85 20.44
CA GLY A 338 -7.09 8.87 21.79
C GLY A 338 -7.53 10.07 22.60
N ASP A 339 -6.96 10.23 23.78
CA ASP A 339 -7.20 11.34 24.69
C ASP A 339 -5.92 12.09 24.97
N PHE A 340 -6.02 13.42 25.11
CA PHE A 340 -4.90 14.23 25.55
C PHE A 340 -4.35 13.71 26.88
N ALA A 341 -3.03 13.53 26.95
CA ALA A 341 -2.29 13.04 28.11
C ALA A 341 -2.55 11.57 28.53
N ALA A 342 -3.41 10.85 27.82
CA ALA A 342 -3.64 9.41 28.03
C ALA A 342 -3.32 8.57 26.78
N GLY A 343 -3.05 9.21 25.64
CA GLY A 343 -2.76 8.53 24.38
C GLY A 343 -3.96 7.77 23.80
N ILE A 344 -3.66 6.75 23.01
CA ILE A 344 -4.64 5.89 22.35
C ILE A 344 -5.55 5.23 23.38
N ARG A 345 -6.86 5.30 23.13
CA ARG A 345 -7.85 4.57 23.94
C ARG A 345 -7.78 3.07 23.61
N PHE A 346 -7.94 2.23 24.62
CA PHE A 346 -8.20 0.80 24.44
C PHE A 346 -9.61 0.51 24.96
N THR A 347 -10.62 0.74 24.12
CA THR A 347 -12.02 0.43 24.43
C THR A 347 -12.44 -0.84 23.71
N ASP A 348 -13.01 -1.80 24.47
CA ASP A 348 -13.51 -3.06 23.92
C ASP A 348 -14.48 -2.80 22.75
N GLY A 349 -14.14 -3.35 21.58
CA GLY A 349 -14.97 -3.26 20.38
C GLY A 349 -14.87 -1.97 19.56
N GLN A 350 -14.02 -1.00 19.92
CA GLN A 350 -13.72 0.15 19.07
C GLN A 350 -12.30 0.08 18.50
N ARG A 351 -12.17 0.09 17.17
CA ARG A 351 -10.86 0.26 16.51
C ARG A 351 -10.35 1.67 16.79
N THR A 352 -9.26 1.80 17.54
CA THR A 352 -8.62 3.09 17.87
C THR A 352 -7.43 3.40 16.99
N VAL A 353 -7.00 2.43 16.18
CA VAL A 353 -6.13 2.61 15.02
C VAL A 353 -6.91 2.08 13.81
N ARG A 354 -6.94 2.84 12.71
CA ARG A 354 -7.71 2.50 11.51
C ARG A 354 -6.95 2.81 10.24
N PRO A 355 -7.13 2.00 9.19
CA PRO A 355 -6.63 2.33 7.86
C PRO A 355 -7.33 3.59 7.34
N LEU A 356 -6.56 4.59 6.91
CA LEU A 356 -7.08 5.82 6.33
C LEU A 356 -7.03 5.76 4.80
N MET A 357 -5.83 5.63 4.24
CA MET A 357 -5.59 5.75 2.79
C MET A 357 -4.26 5.13 2.39
N GLY A 358 -4.13 4.66 1.15
CA GLY A 358 -2.81 4.44 0.55
C GLY A 358 -2.20 5.76 0.11
N ALA A 359 -0.88 5.79 -0.10
CA ALA A 359 -0.20 6.96 -0.61
C ALA A 359 1.01 6.60 -1.47
N ARG A 360 1.43 7.52 -2.33
CA ARG A 360 2.66 7.46 -3.10
C ARG A 360 3.24 8.86 -3.23
N LEU A 361 4.56 8.97 -3.18
CA LEU A 361 5.29 10.19 -3.41
C LEU A 361 6.34 9.97 -4.48
N ASP A 362 6.26 10.73 -5.57
CA ASP A 362 7.28 10.78 -6.62
C ASP A 362 8.12 12.05 -6.46
N ARG A 363 9.44 11.92 -6.56
CA ARG A 363 10.32 13.10 -6.51
C ARG A 363 10.49 13.67 -7.90
N LEU A 364 10.18 14.94 -8.08
CA LEU A 364 10.33 15.63 -9.37
C LEU A 364 11.63 16.45 -9.44
N GLY A 365 12.17 16.83 -8.28
CA GLY A 365 13.44 17.54 -8.17
C GLY A 365 13.88 17.72 -6.73
N THR A 366 14.74 18.71 -6.46
CA THR A 366 15.22 18.99 -5.10
C THR A 366 14.11 19.55 -4.21
N ASN A 367 13.22 20.38 -4.76
CA ASN A 367 12.21 21.11 -3.98
C ASN A 367 10.77 20.80 -4.40
N ASP A 368 10.58 19.85 -5.32
CA ASP A 368 9.30 19.54 -5.91
C ASP A 368 9.04 18.03 -5.84
N THR A 369 7.86 17.69 -5.36
CA THR A 369 7.36 16.32 -5.27
C THR A 369 5.94 16.25 -5.78
N HIS A 370 5.53 15.07 -6.21
CA HIS A 370 4.17 14.76 -6.60
C HIS A 370 3.61 13.75 -5.60
N PHE A 371 2.60 14.15 -4.85
CA PHE A 371 1.98 13.31 -3.85
C PHE A 371 0.64 12.79 -4.35
N GLU A 372 0.52 11.47 -4.43
CA GLU A 372 -0.70 10.75 -4.75
C GLU A 372 -1.31 10.17 -3.48
N ARG A 373 -2.55 10.54 -3.18
CA ARG A 373 -3.34 9.90 -2.11
C ARG A 373 -4.29 8.93 -2.77
N ARG A 374 -4.36 7.70 -2.25
CA ARG A 374 -5.11 6.59 -2.83
C ARG A 374 -6.22 6.20 -1.86
N TYR A 375 -7.45 6.49 -2.25
CA TYR A 375 -8.65 6.19 -1.48
C TYR A 375 -9.51 5.18 -2.21
N TRP A 376 -10.34 4.53 -1.42
CA TRP A 376 -11.32 3.57 -1.88
C TRP A 376 -12.69 4.23 -1.84
N ASN A 377 -13.30 4.50 -3.00
CA ASN A 377 -14.62 5.10 -3.05
C ASN A 377 -15.71 4.04 -2.98
N TYR A 378 -16.39 3.98 -1.84
CA TYR A 378 -17.51 3.08 -1.57
C TYR A 378 -18.88 3.64 -2.01
N THR A 379 -18.95 4.88 -2.51
CA THR A 379 -20.21 5.59 -2.81
C THR A 379 -20.99 4.96 -3.96
N PHE A 380 -20.29 4.37 -4.93
CA PHE A 380 -20.90 3.65 -6.06
C PHE A 380 -21.24 2.19 -5.71
N CYS A 381 -21.21 1.86 -4.42
CA CYS A 381 -21.39 0.52 -3.90
C CYS A 381 -22.54 0.42 -2.89
N PRO A 382 -23.81 0.46 -3.32
CA PRO A 382 -24.88 -0.10 -2.49
C PRO A 382 -24.61 -1.61 -2.32
N PRO A 383 -24.95 -2.22 -1.17
CA PRO A 383 -24.80 -3.66 -0.99
C PRO A 383 -25.74 -4.36 -1.98
N LEU A 384 -25.21 -4.78 -3.12
CA LEU A 384 -25.87 -5.76 -3.95
C LEU A 384 -25.76 -7.06 -3.16
N GLN A 385 -26.88 -7.45 -2.58
CA GLN A 385 -27.07 -8.77 -2.00
C GLN A 385 -27.51 -9.70 -3.12
N ASP A 386 -26.95 -10.90 -3.19
CA ASP A 386 -27.59 -11.97 -3.95
C ASP A 386 -29.00 -12.28 -3.37
N PRO A 387 -29.82 -13.08 -4.06
CA PRO A 387 -31.15 -13.49 -3.54
C PRO A 387 -31.11 -14.15 -2.16
N GLU A 388 -29.95 -14.69 -1.75
CA GLU A 388 -29.68 -15.32 -0.46
C GLU A 388 -29.14 -14.36 0.62
N GLY A 389 -28.87 -13.10 0.30
CA GLY A 389 -28.40 -12.08 1.25
C GLY A 389 -26.88 -11.95 1.37
N ASN A 390 -26.09 -12.63 0.54
CA ASN A 390 -24.63 -12.55 0.57
C ASN A 390 -24.15 -11.25 -0.11
N PRO A 391 -23.24 -10.49 0.51
CA PRO A 391 -22.68 -9.30 -0.11
C PRO A 391 -21.85 -9.69 -1.34
N PHE A 392 -22.18 -9.13 -2.51
CA PHE A 392 -21.28 -9.21 -3.66
C PHE A 392 -19.98 -8.47 -3.37
N PRO A 393 -18.81 -9.00 -3.80
CA PRO A 393 -17.57 -8.25 -3.80
C PRO A 393 -17.75 -7.05 -4.72
N CYS A 394 -17.83 -5.89 -4.11
CA CYS A 394 -18.01 -4.67 -4.83
C CYS A 394 -16.69 -4.22 -5.44
N SER A 395 -16.73 -3.71 -6.66
CA SER A 395 -15.57 -3.02 -7.21
C SER A 395 -15.40 -1.70 -6.50
N VAL A 396 -14.47 -1.71 -5.56
CA VAL A 396 -13.94 -0.53 -4.94
C VAL A 396 -13.18 0.24 -6.01
N ILE A 397 -13.73 1.38 -6.41
CA ILE A 397 -13.08 2.26 -7.38
C ILE A 397 -11.93 2.96 -6.64
N PRO A 398 -10.65 2.72 -7.01
CA PRO A 398 -9.57 3.51 -6.46
C PRO A 398 -9.73 4.94 -6.98
N VAL A 399 -10.04 5.85 -6.07
CA VAL A 399 -9.95 7.28 -6.34
C VAL A 399 -8.58 7.69 -5.86
N SER A 400 -7.74 8.14 -6.78
CA SER A 400 -6.59 8.91 -6.39
C SER A 400 -6.79 10.38 -6.71
N ASP A 401 -6.19 11.21 -5.89
CA ASP A 401 -5.93 12.60 -6.20
C ASP A 401 -4.42 12.83 -6.11
N ARG A 402 -3.96 13.81 -6.89
CA ARG A 402 -2.55 14.12 -6.95
C ARG A 402 -2.30 15.59 -6.83
N LEU A 403 -1.31 15.89 -6.03
CA LEU A 403 -1.01 17.24 -5.59
C LEU A 403 0.49 17.45 -5.68
N ASP A 404 0.88 18.59 -6.26
CA ASP A 404 2.27 19.02 -6.23
C ASP A 404 2.60 19.61 -4.86
N TYR A 405 3.65 19.09 -4.25
CA TYR A 405 4.15 19.49 -2.94
C TYR A 405 5.52 20.12 -3.12
N VAL A 406 5.71 21.27 -2.48
CA VAL A 406 6.99 21.96 -2.43
C VAL A 406 7.63 21.78 -1.07
N ARG A 407 8.96 21.85 -1.05
CA ARG A 407 9.73 21.73 0.19
C ARG A 407 9.44 22.91 1.13
N LEU A 408 9.09 22.60 2.37
CA LEU A 408 8.94 23.56 3.47
C LEU A 408 10.21 23.66 4.31
N SER A 409 10.83 22.51 4.60
CA SER A 409 12.07 22.42 5.37
C SER A 409 13.04 21.41 4.75
N GLU A 410 14.32 21.64 4.98
CA GLU A 410 15.40 20.73 4.67
C GLU A 410 16.10 20.41 5.99
N MET A 411 16.06 19.14 6.42
CA MET A 411 16.71 18.75 7.66
C MET A 411 18.22 18.94 7.54
N ALA A 412 18.85 19.48 8.58
CA ALA A 412 20.29 19.52 8.66
C ALA A 412 20.89 18.13 8.60
N GLY A 413 22.04 18.01 7.95
CA GLY A 413 22.73 16.74 7.76
C GLY A 413 22.13 15.82 6.69
N SER A 414 21.07 16.25 6.00
CA SER A 414 20.46 15.50 4.88
C SER A 414 21.27 15.59 3.59
N THR A 415 22.20 16.55 3.49
CA THR A 415 23.23 16.66 2.44
C THR A 415 24.59 16.99 3.06
N CYS A 416 25.68 16.80 2.33
CA CYS A 416 27.01 17.14 2.85
C CYS A 416 27.27 18.64 3.00
N ASP A 417 26.48 19.47 2.32
CA ASP A 417 26.62 20.92 2.35
C ASP A 417 25.78 21.59 3.45
N ASN A 418 24.90 20.84 4.13
CA ASN A 418 23.92 21.37 5.10
C ASN A 418 24.08 20.83 6.53
N GLN A 419 25.28 20.36 6.88
CA GLN A 419 25.57 19.78 8.20
C GLN A 419 25.35 20.80 9.34
N SER A 420 24.86 20.33 10.49
CA SER A 420 24.68 21.12 11.71
C SER A 420 25.10 20.34 12.95
N ALA A 421 25.57 21.04 13.98
CA ALA A 421 25.85 20.47 15.29
C ALA A 421 24.59 19.90 15.99
N PHE A 422 23.41 20.31 15.56
CA PHE A 422 22.13 19.91 16.15
C PHE A 422 21.38 18.85 15.35
N GLN A 423 21.89 18.43 14.18
CA GLN A 423 21.21 17.46 13.31
C GLN A 423 20.88 16.13 14.01
N GLN A 424 21.68 15.75 15.01
CA GLN A 424 21.42 14.57 15.81
C GLN A 424 20.07 14.61 16.54
N TYR A 425 19.50 15.79 16.82
CA TYR A 425 18.22 15.93 17.54
C TYR A 425 16.99 15.81 16.63
N SER A 426 17.17 15.86 15.30
CA SER A 426 16.08 15.61 14.35
C SER A 426 15.55 14.19 14.51
N GLY A 427 14.22 14.00 14.54
CA GLY A 427 13.64 12.68 14.75
C GLY A 427 12.19 12.69 15.20
N ALA A 428 11.62 11.48 15.29
CA ALA A 428 10.35 11.25 15.96
C ALA A 428 10.58 10.93 17.44
N TRP A 429 9.82 11.57 18.31
CA TRP A 429 9.94 11.52 19.77
C TRP A 429 8.58 11.27 20.40
N PHE A 430 8.52 10.52 21.50
CA PHE A 430 7.25 10.19 22.15
C PHE A 430 7.41 9.93 23.64
N ASP A 431 6.30 9.93 24.37
CA ASP A 431 6.23 9.41 25.74
C ASP A 431 5.86 7.92 25.71
N PRO A 432 6.71 7.01 26.24
CA PRO A 432 6.40 5.58 26.33
C PRO A 432 5.11 5.25 27.09
N PHE A 433 4.61 6.18 27.90
CA PHE A 433 3.38 6.02 28.68
C PHE A 433 2.15 6.65 28.01
N ARG A 434 2.31 7.34 26.87
CA ARG A 434 1.22 7.98 26.10
C ARG A 434 1.31 7.59 24.63
N ALA A 435 1.01 6.33 24.34
CA ALA A 435 1.05 5.81 22.97
C ALA A 435 0.14 6.63 22.03
N GLY A 436 0.60 6.92 20.82
CA GLY A 436 -0.14 7.70 19.82
C GLY A 436 -0.06 9.22 19.97
N GLU A 437 0.66 9.73 20.97
CA GLU A 437 1.08 11.13 21.04
C GLU A 437 2.59 11.22 20.77
N GLY A 438 3.04 12.33 20.18
CA GLY A 438 4.47 12.51 19.94
C GLY A 438 4.83 13.76 19.16
N PHE A 439 6.11 13.94 18.95
CA PHE A 439 6.71 15.09 18.27
C PHE A 439 7.55 14.63 17.09
N ILE A 440 7.47 15.37 16.00
CA ILE A 440 8.51 15.38 14.97
C ILE A 440 9.29 16.66 15.15
N ILE A 441 10.57 16.53 15.44
CA ILE A 441 11.49 17.65 15.60
C ILE A 441 12.47 17.60 14.43
N GLU A 442 12.63 18.71 13.72
CA GLU A 442 13.58 18.84 12.63
C GLU A 442 14.56 19.98 12.93
N ALA A 443 15.83 19.66 13.13
CA ALA A 443 16.89 20.64 13.18
C ALA A 443 17.22 21.12 11.76
N LEU A 444 17.34 22.43 11.58
CA LEU A 444 17.64 23.08 10.30
C LEU A 444 19.12 23.53 10.25
N PRO A 445 19.69 23.77 9.05
CA PRO A 445 21.11 24.10 8.90
C PRO A 445 21.55 25.41 9.58
N ASP A 446 20.62 26.29 9.92
CA ASP A 446 20.87 27.62 10.50
C ASP A 446 20.54 27.72 12.01
N ASP A 447 20.63 26.58 12.71
CA ASP A 447 20.33 26.37 14.13
C ASP A 447 18.85 26.64 14.51
N ARG A 448 17.98 26.87 13.54
CA ARG A 448 16.53 26.82 13.76
C ARG A 448 16.08 25.37 13.90
N ALA A 449 14.88 25.21 14.45
CA ALA A 449 14.16 23.96 14.44
C ALA A 449 12.70 24.20 14.11
N VAL A 450 12.05 23.20 13.53
CA VAL A 450 10.60 23.11 13.48
C VAL A 450 10.12 21.91 14.28
N VAL A 451 8.94 22.04 14.87
CA VAL A 451 8.28 20.97 15.62
C VAL A 451 6.85 20.77 15.13
N TYR A 452 6.46 19.51 14.98
CA TYR A 452 5.08 19.08 14.80
C TYR A 452 4.72 18.24 16.01
N TRP A 453 3.75 18.69 16.82
CA TRP A 453 3.25 17.93 17.95
C TRP A 453 1.91 17.31 17.58
N PHE A 454 1.89 15.98 17.49
CA PHE A 454 0.69 15.19 17.27
C PHE A 454 0.11 14.69 18.60
N THR A 455 -1.15 15.02 18.85
CA THR A 455 -1.86 14.68 20.09
C THR A 455 -3.37 14.55 19.82
N TYR A 456 -4.20 14.64 20.86
CA TYR A 456 -5.66 14.57 20.83
C TYR A 456 -6.27 15.75 21.57
N LYS A 457 -7.56 15.99 21.35
CA LYS A 457 -8.31 16.99 22.11
C LYS A 457 -8.55 16.55 23.57
N PRO A 458 -8.57 17.49 24.53
CA PRO A 458 -8.82 17.21 25.95
C PRO A 458 -10.32 17.07 26.31
N ASP A 459 -11.22 17.11 25.32
CA ASP A 459 -12.69 17.08 25.50
C ASP A 459 -13.28 15.67 25.57
N GLY A 460 -12.45 14.64 25.45
CA GLY A 460 -12.86 13.24 25.45
C GLY A 460 -13.53 12.78 24.16
N SER A 461 -13.52 13.58 23.10
CA SER A 461 -14.08 13.23 21.78
C SER A 461 -13.34 12.09 21.07
N GLY A 462 -12.05 11.89 21.40
CA GLY A 462 -11.18 11.00 20.64
C GLY A 462 -10.54 11.66 19.42
N GLU A 463 -10.83 12.94 19.16
CA GLU A 463 -10.37 13.65 17.96
C GLU A 463 -8.90 14.02 18.05
N GLN A 464 -8.21 13.90 16.92
CA GLN A 464 -6.82 14.30 16.77
C GLN A 464 -6.68 15.82 16.85
N ALA A 465 -5.51 16.25 17.31
CA ALA A 465 -5.04 17.61 17.24
C ALA A 465 -3.56 17.61 16.83
N TRP A 466 -3.13 18.62 16.09
CA TRP A 466 -1.71 18.87 15.91
C TRP A 466 -1.38 20.34 16.02
N MET A 467 -0.18 20.61 16.52
CA MET A 467 0.39 21.95 16.63
C MET A 467 1.69 22.00 15.87
N ILE A 468 2.00 23.17 15.33
CA ILE A 468 3.24 23.47 14.63
C ILE A 468 3.98 24.58 15.35
N GLY A 469 5.30 24.51 15.39
CA GLY A 469 6.12 25.55 15.99
C GLY A 469 7.46 25.68 15.29
N GLN A 470 8.04 26.87 15.41
CA GLN A 470 9.43 27.12 15.04
C GLN A 470 10.19 27.69 16.23
N GLY A 471 11.44 27.29 16.37
CA GLY A 471 12.29 27.67 17.48
C GLY A 471 13.74 27.77 17.03
N ARG A 472 14.63 28.05 17.98
CA ARG A 472 16.07 28.08 17.74
C ARG A 472 16.77 27.37 18.89
N PHE A 473 17.77 26.55 18.57
CA PHE A 473 18.60 25.93 19.57
C PHE A 473 19.32 27.00 20.40
N GLU A 474 19.23 26.89 21.72
CA GLU A 474 19.99 27.75 22.62
C GLU A 474 21.50 27.51 22.44
N SER A 475 22.29 28.59 22.41
CA SER A 475 23.75 28.50 22.31
C SER A 475 24.31 27.79 23.56
N GLY A 476 24.80 26.56 23.41
CA GLY A 476 25.25 25.71 24.53
C GLY A 476 26.15 24.54 24.10
N THR A 477 26.47 23.66 25.05
CA THR A 477 27.30 22.46 24.81
C THR A 477 26.51 21.40 24.04
N GLN A 478 27.11 20.80 23.00
CA GLN A 478 26.47 19.80 22.14
C GLN A 478 25.89 18.56 22.86
N GLU A 479 26.32 18.30 24.10
CA GLU A 479 25.83 17.18 24.92
C GLU A 479 24.40 17.38 25.45
N ARG A 480 23.92 18.64 25.54
CA ARG A 480 22.56 18.97 25.99
C ARG A 480 22.04 20.15 25.20
N ALA A 481 20.92 19.95 24.51
CA ALA A 481 20.28 20.96 23.70
C ALA A 481 18.95 21.39 24.32
N ARG A 482 18.59 22.66 24.10
CA ARG A 482 17.34 23.24 24.56
C ARG A 482 16.74 24.08 23.43
N ILE A 483 15.43 23.98 23.25
CA ILE A 483 14.68 24.73 22.25
C ILE A 483 13.36 25.16 22.87
N GLU A 484 13.02 26.44 22.71
CA GLU A 484 11.70 26.98 23.01
C GLU A 484 10.97 27.27 21.69
N PHE A 485 9.72 26.83 21.60
CA PHE A 485 8.85 26.98 20.45
C PHE A 485 7.60 27.77 20.83
N ASP A 486 7.25 28.74 20.01
CA ASP A 486 5.89 29.29 19.97
C ASP A 486 5.04 28.34 19.12
N LEU A 487 3.94 27.84 19.68
CA LEU A 487 3.08 26.84 19.05
C LEU A 487 1.79 27.48 18.52
N TYR A 488 1.43 27.04 17.30
CA TYR A 488 0.19 27.40 16.63
C TYR A 488 -0.59 26.15 16.27
N GLN A 489 -1.92 26.20 16.45
CA GLN A 489 -2.83 25.14 16.04
C GLN A 489 -3.61 25.62 14.80
N PRO A 490 -3.36 25.03 13.61
CA PRO A 490 -4.15 25.34 12.43
C PRO A 490 -5.56 24.73 12.53
N THR A 491 -6.58 25.56 12.32
CA THR A 491 -8.00 25.17 12.37
C THR A 491 -8.76 25.78 11.19
N GLY A 492 -10.02 25.38 10.99
CA GLY A 492 -10.91 25.98 9.98
C GLY A 492 -10.81 25.39 8.56
N GLY A 493 -9.80 24.56 8.28
CA GLY A 493 -9.69 23.85 7.00
C GLY A 493 -10.71 22.71 6.87
N VAL A 494 -11.03 22.33 5.63
CA VAL A 494 -11.92 21.20 5.28
C VAL A 494 -11.28 20.36 4.18
N TYR A 495 -11.41 19.04 4.25
CA TYR A 495 -10.85 18.13 3.25
C TYR A 495 -11.48 18.28 1.86
N GLY A 496 -10.68 18.03 0.82
CA GLY A 496 -11.17 17.85 -0.55
C GLY A 496 -11.34 19.16 -1.32
N ASP A 497 -12.28 19.15 -2.27
CA ASP A 497 -12.51 20.24 -3.23
C ASP A 497 -13.08 21.51 -2.57
N ASP A 498 -13.70 21.38 -1.40
CA ASP A 498 -14.26 22.49 -0.61
C ASP A 498 -13.20 23.24 0.23
N PHE A 499 -11.92 22.90 0.10
CA PHE A 499 -10.85 23.54 0.84
C PHE A 499 -10.70 25.02 0.45
N ASP A 500 -10.69 25.89 1.46
CA ASP A 500 -10.46 27.32 1.31
C ASP A 500 -9.20 27.75 2.10
N PRO A 501 -8.11 28.18 1.42
CA PRO A 501 -6.89 28.58 2.09
C PRO A 501 -7.06 29.80 3.02
N ASP A 502 -8.06 30.65 2.75
CA ASP A 502 -8.33 31.85 3.56
C ASP A 502 -9.14 31.52 4.83
N ALA A 503 -9.71 30.31 4.92
CA ALA A 503 -10.44 29.84 6.10
C ALA A 503 -9.52 29.30 7.22
N ILE A 504 -8.23 29.14 6.93
CA ILE A 504 -7.25 28.60 7.89
C ILE A 504 -6.92 29.66 8.95
N ASP A 505 -7.25 29.34 10.20
CA ASP A 505 -6.89 30.14 11.37
C ASP A 505 -5.79 29.44 12.17
N ASN A 506 -4.69 30.15 12.42
CA ASN A 506 -3.57 29.67 13.21
C ASN A 506 -3.73 30.18 14.64
N VAL A 507 -4.46 29.39 15.45
CA VAL A 507 -4.73 29.72 16.85
C VAL A 507 -3.42 29.69 17.63
N ASP A 508 -3.12 30.79 18.34
CA ASP A 508 -2.02 30.85 19.30
C ASP A 508 -2.27 29.82 20.41
N TRP A 509 -1.54 28.70 20.35
CA TRP A 509 -1.77 27.57 21.24
C TRP A 509 -0.99 27.75 22.54
N GLY A 510 0.19 28.37 22.51
CA GLY A 510 1.04 28.56 23.67
C GLY A 510 2.51 28.26 23.38
N THR A 511 3.24 27.75 24.36
CA THR A 511 4.68 27.49 24.26
C THR A 511 5.02 26.03 24.54
N LEU A 512 6.10 25.56 23.90
CA LEU A 512 6.72 24.26 24.15
C LEU A 512 8.21 24.43 24.34
N LEU A 513 8.69 24.00 25.50
CA LEU A 513 10.11 23.88 25.81
C LEU A 513 10.53 22.42 25.70
N VAL A 514 11.57 22.15 24.90
CA VAL A 514 12.20 20.84 24.79
C VAL A 514 13.61 20.90 25.36
N GLU A 515 13.89 20.06 26.34
CA GLU A 515 15.21 19.87 26.95
C GLU A 515 15.74 18.47 26.65
N PHE A 516 16.74 18.36 25.79
CA PHE A 516 17.42 17.10 25.48
C PHE A 516 18.47 16.80 26.53
N SER A 517 18.35 15.62 27.14
CA SER A 517 19.35 15.11 28.10
C SER A 517 20.54 14.47 27.38
N ASP A 518 20.26 13.84 26.23
CA ASP A 518 21.21 13.28 25.28
C ASP A 518 20.53 13.12 23.91
N ALA A 519 21.16 12.36 23.00
CA ALA A 519 20.61 12.11 21.67
C ALA A 519 19.35 11.22 21.66
N ASP A 520 18.95 10.57 22.75
CA ASP A 520 17.83 9.61 22.74
C ASP A 520 16.77 9.88 23.80
N THR A 521 17.05 10.79 24.73
CA THR A 521 16.16 11.11 25.84
C THR A 521 16.08 12.62 26.09
N GLY A 522 14.91 13.05 26.54
CA GLY A 522 14.66 14.44 26.88
C GLY A 522 13.43 14.61 27.76
N ARG A 523 13.03 15.86 27.95
CA ARG A 523 11.78 16.24 28.60
C ARG A 523 11.16 17.41 27.85
N VAL A 524 9.85 17.40 27.76
CA VAL A 524 9.07 18.53 27.25
C VAL A 524 8.30 19.19 28.37
N TYR A 525 8.12 20.50 28.25
CA TYR A 525 7.26 21.31 29.11
C TYR A 525 6.38 22.16 28.20
N TRP A 526 5.08 22.17 28.42
CA TRP A 526 4.15 23.01 27.66
C TRP A 526 3.40 23.95 28.57
N ASP A 527 3.01 25.09 28.02
CA ASP A 527 2.11 26.05 28.65
C ASP A 527 1.13 26.57 27.60
N SER A 528 -0.12 26.12 27.68
CA SER A 528 -1.16 26.44 26.70
C SER A 528 -1.92 27.72 27.06
N ASN A 529 -2.19 28.54 26.05
CA ASN A 529 -3.12 29.68 26.14
C ASN A 529 -4.59 29.22 26.14
N LEU A 530 -4.86 27.98 25.71
CA LEU A 530 -6.17 27.34 25.73
C LEU A 530 -6.37 26.60 27.06
N GLU A 531 -7.41 27.01 27.81
CA GLU A 531 -7.68 26.54 29.19
C GLU A 531 -7.77 25.01 29.30
N ASP A 532 -8.39 24.34 28.32
CA ASP A 532 -8.62 22.89 28.37
C ASP A 532 -7.33 22.05 28.23
N TYR A 533 -6.26 22.60 27.62
CA TYR A 533 -4.97 21.90 27.49
C TYR A 533 -4.04 22.15 28.70
N GLY A 534 -4.20 23.30 29.37
CA GLY A 534 -3.41 23.69 30.54
C GLY A 534 -1.88 23.66 30.32
N SER A 535 -1.13 23.41 31.39
CA SER A 535 0.33 23.34 31.38
C SER A 535 0.79 22.01 31.99
N GLY A 536 1.97 21.52 31.60
CA GLY A 536 2.53 20.31 32.17
C GLY A 536 3.87 19.92 31.57
N ASP A 537 4.33 18.72 31.94
CA ASP A 537 5.59 18.17 31.45
C ASP A 537 5.60 16.64 31.45
N TYR A 538 6.43 16.04 30.59
CA TYR A 538 6.69 14.59 30.58
C TYR A 538 8.03 14.26 29.91
N PRO A 539 8.65 13.12 30.26
CA PRO A 539 9.86 12.65 29.57
C PRO A 539 9.53 12.19 28.15
N ILE A 540 10.43 12.45 27.21
CA ILE A 540 10.36 11.94 25.85
C ILE A 540 11.54 11.03 25.57
N VAL A 541 11.29 9.98 24.79
CA VAL A 541 12.32 9.12 24.22
C VAL A 541 12.22 9.15 22.71
N ARG A 542 13.34 8.89 22.06
CA ARG A 542 13.38 8.84 20.61
C ARG A 542 12.74 7.55 20.07
N LEU A 543 11.85 7.70 19.10
CA LEU A 543 11.24 6.61 18.34
C LEU A 543 12.01 6.31 17.05
N ALA A 544 12.40 7.35 16.31
CA ALA A 544 13.06 7.22 15.02
C ALA A 544 14.11 8.31 14.77
N ARG A 545 15.12 8.00 13.96
CA ARG A 545 16.16 8.93 13.50
C ARG A 545 16.14 9.04 11.98
N PRO A 546 16.28 10.26 11.42
CA PRO A 546 16.55 10.42 10.01
C PRO A 546 17.94 9.87 9.69
N MET A 547 18.03 9.18 8.56
CA MET A 547 19.26 8.88 7.89
C MET A 547 19.94 10.20 7.49
N LEU A 548 21.22 10.31 7.83
CA LEU A 548 22.05 11.44 7.45
C LEU A 548 22.79 11.13 6.14
N ALA A 549 23.23 12.17 5.43
CA ALA A 549 24.07 12.01 4.26
C ALA A 549 25.40 11.33 4.62
N GLU A 550 25.80 10.36 3.80
CA GLU A 550 27.13 9.75 3.89
C GLU A 550 28.17 10.68 3.25
N CYS A 551 28.88 11.44 4.08
CA CYS A 551 29.88 12.39 3.61
C CYS A 551 31.29 11.79 3.73
N ASN A 552 31.99 11.69 2.59
CA ASN A 552 33.39 11.28 2.60
C ASN A 552 34.26 12.35 3.27
N GLU A 553 34.97 11.99 4.34
CA GLU A 553 35.90 12.87 5.06
C GLU A 553 37.11 13.34 4.22
N SER A 554 37.23 12.92 2.95
CA SER A 554 38.43 13.12 2.12
C SER A 554 38.37 14.31 1.14
N ALA A 555 37.51 15.29 1.36
CA ALA A 555 37.54 16.56 0.63
C ALA A 555 37.43 17.74 1.60
N SER A 556 38.40 17.85 2.51
CA SER A 556 38.69 19.09 3.25
C SER A 556 40.01 19.69 2.80
#